data_AF-U4UK23-F1
#
_entry.id   AF-U4UK23-F1
#
_cell.length_a   1.000
_cell.length_b   1.000
_cell.length_c   1.000
_cell.angle_alpha   90.00
_cell.angle_beta   90.00
_cell.angle_gamma   90.00
#
_symmetry.space_group_name_H-M   'P 1'
#
loop_
_entity.id
_entity.type
_entity.pdbx_description
1 polymer ?
#
loop_
_entity_poly.entity_id
_entity_poly.type
_entity_poly.pdbx_seq_one_letter_code
_entity_poly.pdbx_strand_id
1 'polypeptide(L)'
;VKQLVIHLLEPDTNKRWRIDQVVDSDWIALDPRFKVPTKAEENALAQALIERRQYLDGISRKGKDPVKSKGEIDDMKVLKPTTHEDHLPRVDLQSTVTVANE
;
A
#
# COMPACT_ATOMS: atom_id res chain seq x y z
N VAL A 1 5.50 21.93 15.71
CA VAL A 1 5.86 20.75 16.54
C VAL A 1 5.13 20.65 17.86
N LYS A 2 5.30 21.61 18.80
CA LYS A 2 4.87 21.46 20.19
C LYS A 2 3.36 21.19 20.35
N GLN A 3 2.53 21.85 19.53
CA GLN A 3 1.07 21.66 19.54
C GLN A 3 0.65 20.26 19.08
N LEU A 4 1.30 19.71 18.05
CA LEU A 4 1.02 18.35 17.57
C LEU A 4 1.27 17.30 18.67
N VAL A 5 2.37 17.44 19.41
CA VAL A 5 2.73 16.52 20.49
C VAL A 5 1.73 16.60 21.65
N ILE A 6 1.23 17.79 21.97
CA ILE A 6 0.19 17.97 23.01
C ILE A 6 -1.08 17.22 22.64
N HIS A 7 -1.54 17.35 21.39
CA HIS A 7 -2.76 16.67 20.94
C HIS A 7 -2.60 15.15 20.77
N LEU A 8 -1.37 14.67 20.55
CA LEU A 8 -1.05 13.23 20.53
C LEU A 8 -1.01 12.63 21.94
N LEU A 9 -0.53 13.39 22.92
CA LEU A 9 -0.38 12.96 24.32
C LEU A 9 -1.59 13.32 25.21
N GLU A 10 -2.72 13.69 24.62
CA GLU A 10 -3.96 13.91 25.35
C GLU A 10 -4.39 12.61 26.07
N PRO A 11 -4.56 12.61 27.41
CA PRO A 11 -5.00 11.43 28.16
C PRO A 11 -6.41 10.97 27.80
N ASP A 12 -7.30 11.90 27.44
CA ASP A 12 -8.66 11.57 26.99
C ASP A 12 -8.65 11.17 25.51
N THR A 13 -9.03 9.92 25.23
CA THR A 13 -9.05 9.36 23.87
C THR A 13 -10.05 10.06 22.96
N ASN A 14 -11.10 10.69 23.51
CA ASN A 14 -12.08 11.42 22.71
C ASN A 14 -11.56 12.78 22.23
N LYS A 15 -10.59 13.35 22.95
CA LYS A 15 -9.97 14.64 22.64
C LYS A 15 -8.65 14.49 21.89
N ARG A 16 -8.05 13.30 21.96
CA ARG A 16 -6.85 12.96 21.19
C ARG A 16 -7.15 13.04 19.70
N TRP A 17 -6.22 13.61 18.95
CA TRP A 17 -6.38 13.75 17.51
C TRP A 17 -6.41 12.40 16.79
N ARG A 18 -7.31 12.30 15.82
CA ARG A 18 -7.37 11.18 14.88
C ARG A 18 -6.27 11.31 13.83
N ILE A 19 -5.95 10.20 13.17
CA ILE A 19 -4.85 10.12 12.20
C ILE A 19 -4.96 11.19 11.11
N ASP A 20 -6.18 11.43 10.60
CA ASP A 20 -6.44 12.44 9.56
C ASP A 20 -6.02 13.84 10.03
N GLN A 21 -6.36 14.19 11.28
CA GLN A 21 -6.02 15.49 11.88
C GLN A 21 -4.51 15.63 12.14
N VAL A 22 -3.82 14.52 12.42
CA VAL A 22 -2.36 14.49 12.63
C VAL A 22 -1.63 14.70 11.30
N VAL A 23 -2.07 14.02 10.24
CA VAL A 23 -1.48 14.12 8.89
C VAL A 23 -1.71 15.50 8.28
N ASP A 24 -2.87 16.11 8.54
CA ASP A 24 -3.18 17.45 8.06
C ASP A 24 -2.65 18.59 8.95
N SER A 25 -1.97 18.27 10.06
CA SER A 25 -1.41 19.29 10.94
C SER A 25 -0.33 20.13 10.25
N ASP A 26 -0.23 21.40 10.62
CA ASP A 26 0.74 22.35 10.06
C ASP A 26 2.18 21.81 10.08
N TRP A 27 2.55 21.04 11.09
CA TRP A 27 3.90 20.49 11.19
C TRP A 27 4.20 19.44 10.13
N ILE A 28 3.24 18.57 9.82
CA ILE A 28 3.38 17.56 8.75
C ILE A 28 3.18 18.22 7.39
N ALA A 29 2.27 19.19 7.28
CA ALA A 29 2.00 19.92 6.04
C ALA A 29 3.13 20.88 5.61
N LEU A 30 4.03 21.26 6.52
CA LEU A 30 5.19 22.10 6.21
C LEU A 30 6.18 21.45 5.23
N ASP A 31 6.20 20.12 5.14
CA ASP A 31 7.04 19.39 4.19
C ASP A 31 6.17 18.54 3.25
N PRO A 32 6.08 18.89 1.96
CA PRO A 32 5.23 18.20 1.01
C PRO A 32 5.64 16.73 0.78
N ARG A 33 6.88 16.35 1.13
CA ARG A 33 7.36 14.96 1.03
C ARG A 33 6.61 13.99 1.95
N PHE A 34 5.96 14.50 3.00
CA PHE A 34 5.11 13.66 3.86
C PHE A 34 3.69 13.45 3.29
N LYS A 35 3.27 14.27 2.31
CA LYS A 35 1.96 14.16 1.66
C LYS A 35 2.03 13.53 0.27
N VAL A 36 3.15 13.68 -0.43
CA VAL A 36 3.33 13.19 -1.79
C VAL A 36 4.54 12.26 -1.83
N PRO A 37 4.39 11.02 -2.31
CA PRO A 37 5.51 10.11 -2.47
C PRO A 37 6.53 10.67 -3.47
N THR A 38 7.80 10.37 -3.24
CA THR A 38 8.86 10.69 -4.20
C THR A 38 8.75 9.79 -5.43
N LYS A 39 9.29 10.21 -6.58
CA LYS A 39 9.31 9.41 -7.81
C LYS A 39 9.92 8.01 -7.62
N ALA A 40 10.89 7.88 -6.72
CA ALA A 40 11.48 6.58 -6.40
C ALA A 40 10.50 5.68 -5.63
N GLU A 41 9.76 6.25 -4.68
CA GLU A 41 8.72 5.55 -3.90
C GLU A 41 7.52 5.18 -4.77
N GLU A 42 7.08 6.07 -5.67
CA GLU A 42 6.02 5.78 -6.65
C GLU A 42 6.39 4.60 -7.54
N ASN A 43 7.64 4.57 -8.05
CA ASN A 43 8.13 3.47 -8.86
C ASN A 43 8.20 2.16 -8.07
N ALA A 44 8.71 2.20 -6.82
CA ALA A 44 8.76 1.03 -5.96
C ALA A 44 7.35 0.49 -5.65
N LEU A 45 6.39 1.38 -5.37
CA LEU A 45 4.99 1.02 -5.17
C LEU A 45 4.38 0.37 -6.41
N ALA A 46 4.62 0.94 -7.59
CA ALA A 46 4.13 0.39 -8.85
C ALA A 46 4.67 -1.03 -9.10
N GLN A 47 5.97 -1.26 -8.86
CA GLN A 47 6.57 -2.58 -8.99
C GLN A 47 5.97 -3.58 -8.00
N ALA A 48 5.82 -3.21 -6.72
CA ALA A 48 5.21 -4.06 -5.70
C ALA A 48 3.76 -4.45 -6.05
N LEU A 49 2.98 -3.53 -6.61
CA LEU A 49 1.61 -3.80 -7.08
C LEU A 49 1.59 -4.77 -8.27
N ILE A 50 2.54 -4.66 -9.20
CA ILE A 50 2.68 -5.56 -10.34
C ILE A 50 3.03 -6.97 -9.85
N GLU A 51 4.03 -7.12 -8.99
CA GLU A 51 4.44 -8.39 -8.42
C GLU A 51 3.31 -9.08 -7.65
N ARG A 52 2.59 -8.32 -6.81
CA ARG A 52 1.41 -8.82 -6.09
C ARG A 52 0.34 -9.33 -7.04
N ARG A 53 0.04 -8.61 -8.13
CA ARG A 53 -0.96 -9.04 -9.13
C ARG A 53 -0.50 -10.33 -9.83
N GLN A 54 0.75 -10.40 -10.28
CA GLN A 54 1.30 -11.60 -10.91
C GLN A 54 1.27 -12.81 -9.97
N TYR A 55 1.57 -12.61 -8.69
CA TYR A 55 1.50 -13.65 -7.67
C TYR A 55 0.07 -14.16 -7.46
N LEU A 56 -0.91 -13.25 -7.32
CA LEU A 56 -2.33 -13.62 -7.19
C LEU A 56 -2.86 -14.32 -8.45
N ASP A 57 -2.47 -13.86 -9.65
CA ASP A 57 -2.83 -14.50 -10.92
C ASP A 57 -2.18 -15.89 -11.04
N GLY A 58 -0.93 -16.04 -10.59
CA GLY A 58 -0.22 -17.32 -10.55
C GLY A 58 -0.89 -18.33 -9.61
N ILE A 59 -1.37 -17.87 -8.46
CA ILE A 59 -2.18 -18.69 -7.53
C ILE A 59 -3.52 -19.07 -8.17
N SER A 60 -4.21 -18.12 -8.81
CA SER A 60 -5.50 -18.36 -9.46
C SER A 60 -5.41 -19.39 -10.60
N ARG A 61 -4.30 -19.37 -11.37
CA ARG A 61 -4.03 -20.36 -12.41
C ARG A 61 -3.66 -21.74 -11.83
N LYS A 62 -2.91 -21.78 -10.74
CA LYS A 62 -2.50 -23.03 -10.06
C LYS A 62 -3.66 -23.74 -9.35
N GLY A 63 -4.77 -23.04 -9.09
CA GLY A 63 -6.01 -23.63 -8.55
C GLY A 63 -6.88 -24.38 -9.57
N LYS A 64 -6.53 -24.42 -10.86
CA LYS A 64 -7.32 -25.10 -11.90
C LYS A 64 -6.82 -26.48 -12.32
N ASP A 65 -5.63 -26.89 -11.90
CA ASP A 65 -5.08 -28.22 -12.23
C ASP A 65 -4.93 -29.09 -10.97
N PRO A 66 -5.54 -30.29 -10.90
CA PRO A 66 -5.35 -31.21 -9.78
C PRO A 66 -4.02 -31.95 -9.95
N VAL A 67 -2.89 -31.28 -9.72
CA VAL A 67 -1.58 -31.95 -9.72
C VAL A 67 -1.21 -32.37 -8.31
N LYS A 68 -1.34 -33.67 -8.05
CA LYS A 68 -0.69 -34.37 -6.94
C LYS A 68 0.80 -34.03 -6.93
N SER A 69 1.23 -33.17 -6.02
CA SER A 69 2.63 -33.08 -5.61
C SER A 69 2.70 -33.08 -4.09
N LYS A 70 3.33 -34.14 -3.59
CA LYS A 70 3.67 -34.38 -2.19
C LYS A 70 4.78 -33.39 -1.80
N GLY A 71 4.60 -32.70 -0.68
CA GLY A 71 5.67 -32.06 0.06
C GLY A 71 5.74 -30.54 -0.08
N GLU A 72 5.57 -29.87 1.06
CA GLU A 72 5.98 -28.48 1.33
C GLU A 72 5.07 -27.35 0.80
N ILE A 73 3.91 -27.22 1.44
CA ILE A 73 3.14 -25.95 1.50
C ILE A 73 2.63 -25.74 2.93
N ASP A 74 3.55 -25.67 3.89
CA ASP A 74 3.19 -25.14 5.20
C ASP A 74 3.27 -23.61 5.14
N ASP A 75 2.17 -22.96 5.52
CA ASP A 75 2.04 -21.51 5.76
C ASP A 75 2.14 -20.50 4.59
N MET A 76 1.28 -20.63 3.58
CA MET A 76 0.82 -19.43 2.83
C MET A 76 -0.53 -18.96 3.37
N LYS A 77 -0.51 -18.30 4.54
CA LYS A 77 -1.66 -17.57 5.07
C LYS A 77 -1.89 -16.34 4.19
N VAL A 78 -2.80 -16.47 3.22
CA VAL A 78 -3.30 -15.35 2.40
C VAL A 78 -3.91 -14.31 3.34
N LEU A 79 -3.24 -13.17 3.51
CA LEU A 79 -3.81 -12.03 4.24
C LEU A 79 -5.06 -11.58 3.49
N LYS A 80 -6.19 -11.55 4.20
CA LYS A 80 -7.44 -11.01 3.66
C LYS A 80 -7.20 -9.55 3.26
N PRO A 81 -7.67 -9.12 2.08
CA PRO A 81 -7.62 -7.70 1.71
C PRO A 81 -8.37 -6.88 2.77
N THR A 82 -7.70 -5.85 3.29
CA THR A 82 -8.31 -4.90 4.22
C THR A 82 -9.18 -3.92 3.44
N THR A 83 -10.30 -3.49 4.02
CA THR A 83 -11.35 -2.65 3.39
C THR A 83 -10.87 -1.31 2.82
N HIS A 84 -9.62 -0.91 3.08
CA HIS A 84 -9.01 0.31 2.57
C HIS A 84 -8.53 0.21 1.10
N GLU A 85 -8.52 -1.00 0.52
CA GLU A 85 -7.89 -1.29 -0.78
C GLU A 85 -8.82 -1.07 -1.99
N ASP A 86 -10.12 -0.84 -1.78
CA ASP A 86 -11.10 -0.63 -2.88
C ASP A 86 -10.92 0.72 -3.61
N HIS A 87 -10.08 1.61 -3.10
CA HIS A 87 -9.87 2.97 -3.64
C HIS A 87 -8.60 3.11 -4.49
N LEU A 88 -7.78 2.07 -4.59
CA LEU A 88 -6.58 2.11 -5.42
C LEU A 88 -6.98 2.11 -6.91
N PRO A 89 -6.55 3.11 -7.70
CA PRO A 89 -6.86 3.14 -9.12
C PRO A 89 -6.28 1.89 -9.77
N ARG A 90 -7.11 1.18 -10.55
CA ARG A 90 -6.67 0.08 -11.40
C ARG A 90 -5.66 0.65 -12.41
N VAL A 91 -4.37 0.47 -12.13
CA VAL A 91 -3.31 0.85 -13.06
C VAL A 91 -3.38 -0.11 -14.24
N ASP A 92 -3.85 0.39 -15.39
CA ASP A 92 -3.88 -0.36 -16.64
C ASP A 92 -2.48 -0.29 -17.28
N LEU A 93 -1.85 -1.45 -17.42
CA LEU A 93 -0.46 -1.67 -17.87
C LEU A 93 -0.18 -1.29 -19.35
N GLN A 94 -1.10 -0.64 -20.06
CA GLN A 94 -0.95 -0.41 -21.50
C GLN A 94 -0.19 0.89 -21.86
N SER A 95 0.02 1.82 -20.92
CA SER A 95 0.55 3.15 -21.24
C SER A 95 2.00 3.42 -20.83
N THR A 96 2.66 2.56 -20.05
CA THR A 96 4.00 2.84 -19.50
C THR A 96 5.17 2.22 -20.26
N VAL A 97 4.93 1.41 -21.31
CA VAL A 97 6.01 0.74 -22.06
C VAL A 97 6.67 1.65 -23.12
N THR A 98 6.12 2.82 -23.44
CA THR A 98 6.63 3.65 -24.55
C THR A 98 7.73 4.65 -24.19
N VAL A 99 8.13 4.84 -22.93
CA VAL A 99 9.08 5.92 -22.56
C VAL A 99 10.51 5.41 -22.27
N ALA A 100 10.81 4.13 -22.51
CA ALA A 100 12.12 3.55 -22.19
C ALA A 100 13.05 3.32 -23.41
N ASN A 101 12.72 3.85 -24.60
CA ASN A 101 13.61 3.84 -25.77
C ASN A 101 13.61 5.21 -26.46
N GLU A 102 14.47 6.11 -26.03
CA GLU A 102 15.09 7.12 -26.89
C GLU A 102 16.48 7.50 -26.34
#